data_AF-A0A658R307-F1
#
_entry.id   AF-A0A658R307-F1
#
_cell.length_a   1.000
_cell.length_b   1.000
_cell.length_c   1.000
_cell.angle_alpha   90.00
_cell.angle_beta   90.00
_cell.angle_gamma   90.00
#
_symmetry.space_group_name_H-M   'P 1'
#
loop_
_entity.id
_entity.type
_entity.pdbx_description
1 polymer ?
#
loop_
_entity_poly.entity_id
_entity_poly.type
_entity_poly.pdbx_seq_one_letter_code
_entity_poly.pdbx_strand_id
1 'polypeptide(L)'
;MTSSDVNPLDTLASDACDLYTALQDTGHRAMDALRAMDPEVVEELLATFESEDRAAGWLISRTIGFGGHSALDLLAQRKREQVMDVIHHLRYGFCA
;
A
#
# COMPACT_ATOMS: atom_id res chain seq x y z
N MET A 1 37.67 -26.56 -5.76
CA MET A 1 36.38 -26.01 -6.25
C MET A 1 35.33 -26.43 -5.24
N THR A 2 35.17 -25.64 -4.17
CA THR A 2 34.11 -25.88 -3.18
C THR A 2 32.81 -25.40 -3.79
N SER A 3 31.87 -26.33 -3.96
CA SER A 3 30.48 -26.05 -4.25
C SER A 3 30.01 -25.01 -3.22
N SER A 4 29.74 -23.78 -3.66
CA SER A 4 29.03 -22.82 -2.82
C SER A 4 27.62 -23.38 -2.67
N ASP A 5 27.38 -24.14 -1.61
CA ASP A 5 26.03 -24.49 -1.19
C ASP A 5 25.33 -23.17 -0.90
N VAL A 6 24.48 -22.76 -1.84
CA VAL A 6 23.62 -21.60 -1.67
C VAL A 6 22.73 -21.90 -0.47
N ASN A 7 22.90 -21.13 0.61
CA ASN A 7 22.10 -21.26 1.81
C ASN A 7 20.63 -20.97 1.46
N PRO A 8 19.69 -21.93 1.67
CA PRO A 8 18.29 -21.73 1.33
C PRO A 8 17.65 -20.50 2.00
N LEU A 9 18.16 -20.08 3.17
CA LEU A 9 17.70 -18.87 3.83
C LEU A 9 18.12 -17.60 3.08
N ASP A 10 19.29 -17.59 2.45
CA ASP A 10 19.76 -16.44 1.67
C ASP A 10 18.94 -16.30 0.38
N THR A 11 18.57 -17.42 -0.25
CA THR A 11 17.64 -17.42 -1.38
C THR A 11 16.27 -16.88 -0.98
N LEU A 12 15.68 -17.39 0.11
CA LEU A 12 14.38 -16.92 0.58
C LEU A 12 14.39 -15.44 0.99
N ALA A 13 15.50 -14.96 1.58
CA ALA A 13 15.66 -13.55 1.91
C ALA A 13 15.72 -12.68 0.64
N SER A 14 16.43 -13.14 -0.39
CA SER A 14 16.48 -12.47 -1.70
C SER A 14 15.10 -12.42 -2.35
N ASP A 15 14.39 -13.56 -2.41
CA ASP A 15 13.05 -13.63 -2.97
C ASP A 15 12.07 -12.70 -2.23
N ALA A 16 12.17 -12.65 -0.90
CA ALA A 16 11.38 -11.73 -0.10
C ALA A 16 11.68 -10.26 -0.43
N CYS A 17 12.95 -9.88 -0.57
CA CYS A 17 13.35 -8.53 -0.98
C CYS A 17 12.78 -8.15 -2.35
N ASP A 18 12.85 -9.06 -3.32
CA ASP A 18 12.31 -8.84 -4.66
C ASP A 18 10.78 -8.66 -4.62
N LEU A 19 10.09 -9.47 -3.81
CA LEU A 19 8.65 -9.34 -3.59
C LEU A 19 8.28 -8.00 -2.92
N TYR A 20 9.03 -7.57 -1.90
CA TYR A 20 8.80 -6.26 -1.27
C TYR A 20 8.99 -5.11 -2.24
N THR A 21 10.02 -5.19 -3.09
CA THR A 21 10.28 -4.19 -4.13
C THR A 21 9.13 -4.15 -5.15
N ALA A 22 8.68 -5.31 -5.64
CA ALA A 22 7.56 -5.37 -6.58
C ALA A 22 6.24 -4.86 -5.98
N LEU A 23 6.02 -5.10 -4.69
CA LEU A 23 4.87 -4.55 -3.96
C LEU A 23 4.95 -3.03 -3.85
N GLN A 24 6.12 -2.49 -3.48
CA GLN A 24 6.32 -1.04 -3.40
C GLN A 24 6.08 -0.36 -4.74
N ASP A 25 6.66 -0.90 -5.83
CA ASP A 25 6.43 -0.40 -7.20
C ASP A 25 4.94 -0.44 -7.59
N THR A 26 4.21 -1.48 -7.16
CA THR A 26 2.77 -1.59 -7.38
C THR A 26 2.01 -0.49 -6.64
N GLY A 27 2.41 -0.16 -5.41
CA GLY A 27 1.85 0.95 -4.64
C GLY A 27 2.07 2.30 -5.31
N HIS A 28 3.27 2.57 -5.83
CA HIS A 28 3.54 3.81 -6.57
C HIS A 28 2.71 3.91 -7.86
N ARG A 29 2.61 2.83 -8.63
CA ARG A 29 1.76 2.77 -9.82
C ARG A 29 0.27 3.01 -9.48
N ALA A 30 -0.18 2.55 -8.31
CA ALA A 30 -1.53 2.83 -7.84
C ALA A 30 -1.71 4.31 -7.49
N MET A 31 -0.73 4.94 -6.83
CA MET A 31 -0.75 6.39 -6.59
C MET A 31 -0.84 7.19 -7.90
N ASP A 32 -0.08 6.81 -8.92
CA ASP A 32 -0.12 7.46 -10.25
C ASP A 32 -1.47 7.29 -10.95
N ALA A 33 -2.06 6.09 -10.89
CA ALA A 33 -3.39 5.84 -11.42
C ALA A 33 -4.45 6.70 -10.70
N LEU A 34 -4.36 6.80 -9.37
CA LEU A 34 -5.26 7.62 -8.57
C LEU A 34 -5.08 9.11 -8.86
N ARG A 35 -3.85 9.62 -9.05
CA ARG A 35 -3.63 11.02 -9.46
C ARG A 35 -4.41 11.38 -10.73
N ALA A 36 -4.49 10.46 -11.69
CA ALA A 36 -5.20 10.69 -12.94
C ALA A 36 -6.72 10.54 -12.82
N MET A 37 -7.20 9.66 -11.93
CA MET A 37 -8.62 9.29 -11.83
C MET A 37 -9.38 10.03 -10.72
N ASP A 38 -8.71 10.28 -9.60
CA ASP A 38 -9.30 10.79 -8.35
C ASP A 38 -8.21 11.47 -7.49
N PRO A 39 -7.78 12.69 -7.86
CA PRO A 39 -6.68 13.38 -7.20
C PRO A 39 -6.96 13.71 -5.72
N GLU A 40 -8.22 13.85 -5.33
CA GLU A 40 -8.62 14.13 -3.94
C GLU A 40 -8.22 12.98 -3.00
N VAL A 41 -8.35 11.72 -3.44
CA VAL A 41 -7.88 10.57 -2.65
C VAL A 41 -6.37 10.64 -2.42
N VAL A 42 -5.60 11.07 -3.42
CA VAL A 42 -4.15 11.22 -3.32
C VAL A 42 -3.77 12.36 -2.37
N GLU A 43 -4.47 13.48 -2.44
CA GLU A 43 -4.27 14.61 -1.53
C GLU A 43 -4.50 14.19 -0.08
N GLU A 44 -5.59 13.48 0.21
CA GLU A 44 -5.88 13.00 1.56
C GLU A 44 -4.89 11.92 2.03
N LEU A 45 -4.45 11.04 1.15
CA LEU A 45 -3.38 10.06 1.47
C LEU A 45 -2.07 10.76 1.84
N LEU A 46 -1.64 11.74 1.04
CA LEU A 46 -0.40 12.49 1.31
C LEU A 46 -0.53 13.34 2.57
N ALA A 47 -1.70 13.92 2.82
CA ALA A 47 -1.96 14.67 4.03
C ALA A 47 -2.04 13.79 5.30
N THR A 48 -2.35 12.50 5.15
CA THR A 48 -2.45 11.54 6.26
C THR A 48 -1.13 10.86 6.56
N PHE A 49 -0.36 10.48 5.53
CA PHE A 49 0.86 9.68 5.69
C PHE A 49 2.16 10.51 5.60
N GLU A 50 2.07 11.76 5.11
CA GLU A 50 3.17 12.72 4.94
C GLU A 50 4.32 12.23 4.02
N SER A 51 4.13 11.09 3.37
CA SER A 51 5.12 10.44 2.51
C SER A 51 4.41 9.60 1.46
N GLU A 52 4.83 9.77 0.21
CA GLU A 52 4.32 8.97 -0.90
C GLU A 52 4.63 7.48 -0.72
N ASP A 53 5.83 7.12 -0.24
CA ASP A 53 6.19 5.73 0.04
C ASP A 53 5.28 5.11 1.10
N ARG A 54 4.96 5.86 2.16
CA ARG A 54 4.05 5.39 3.21
C ARG A 54 2.62 5.25 2.69
N ALA A 55 2.15 6.20 1.89
CA ALA A 55 0.82 6.15 1.27
C ALA A 55 0.70 4.98 0.28
N ALA A 56 1.69 4.80 -0.59
CA ALA A 56 1.79 3.70 -1.55
C ALA A 56 1.80 2.35 -0.82
N GLY A 57 2.61 2.21 0.22
CA GLY A 57 2.64 1.00 1.05
C GLY A 57 1.31 0.72 1.75
N TRP A 58 0.62 1.75 2.26
CA TRP A 58 -0.68 1.58 2.89
C TRP A 58 -1.76 1.14 1.89
N LEU A 59 -1.74 1.67 0.66
CA LEU A 59 -2.73 1.35 -0.38
C LEU A 59 -2.79 -0.14 -0.71
N ILE A 60 -1.63 -0.80 -0.77
CA ILE A 60 -1.50 -2.23 -1.12
C ILE A 60 -1.49 -3.15 0.10
N SER A 61 -1.33 -2.61 1.30
CA SER A 61 -1.34 -3.39 2.53
C SER A 61 -2.75 -3.86 2.87
N ARG A 62 -2.86 -5.09 3.39
CA ARG A 62 -4.13 -5.59 3.92
C ARG A 62 -4.41 -4.90 5.26
N THR A 63 -5.54 -4.21 5.34
CA THR A 63 -5.93 -3.46 6.53
C THR A 63 -7.10 -4.17 7.22
N ILE A 64 -7.01 -4.34 8.54
CA ILE A 64 -8.07 -4.98 9.35
C ILE A 64 -9.39 -4.20 9.19
N GLY A 65 -9.33 -2.87 9.10
CA GLY A 65 -10.49 -2.00 8.84
C GLY A 65 -11.22 -2.27 7.51
N PHE A 66 -10.61 -3.01 6.59
CA PHE A 66 -11.20 -3.42 5.31
C PHE A 66 -11.54 -4.91 5.25
N GLY A 67 -11.61 -5.60 6.38
CA GLY A 67 -11.91 -7.04 6.42
C GLY A 67 -10.81 -7.91 5.78
N GLY A 68 -9.56 -7.43 5.78
CA GLY A 68 -8.43 -8.12 5.18
C GLY A 68 -8.19 -7.81 3.70
N HIS A 69 -8.97 -6.90 3.10
CA HIS A 69 -8.69 -6.32 1.79
C HIS A 69 -7.69 -5.16 1.88
N SER A 70 -7.08 -4.81 0.75
CA SER A 70 -6.30 -3.57 0.62
C SER A 70 -7.20 -2.39 0.26
N ALA A 71 -6.75 -1.16 0.51
CA ALA A 71 -7.48 0.03 0.05
C ALA A 71 -7.60 0.04 -1.47
N LEU A 72 -6.56 -0.41 -2.17
CA LEU A 72 -6.56 -0.54 -3.63
C LEU A 72 -7.67 -1.47 -4.13
N ASP A 73 -7.91 -2.60 -3.46
CA ASP A 73 -9.01 -3.51 -3.81
C ASP A 73 -10.39 -2.85 -3.67
N LEU A 74 -10.57 -2.03 -2.63
CA LEU A 74 -11.82 -1.29 -2.41
C LEU A 74 -12.02 -0.20 -3.46
N LEU A 75 -10.97 0.53 -3.81
CA LEU A 75 -11.01 1.54 -4.87
C LEU A 75 -11.36 0.91 -6.22
N ALA A 76 -10.79 -0.25 -6.55
CA ALA A 76 -11.14 -1.01 -7.75
C ALA A 76 -12.62 -1.46 -7.76
N GLN A 77 -13.20 -1.72 -6.58
CA GLN A 77 -14.62 -2.04 -6.39
C GLN A 77 -15.53 -0.81 -6.33
N ARG A 78 -15.01 0.40 -6.60
CA ARG A 78 -15.73 1.68 -6.49
C ARG A 78 -16.23 2.01 -5.08
N LYS A 79 -15.58 1.47 -4.05
CA LYS A 79 -15.87 1.74 -2.63
C LYS A 79 -15.01 2.89 -2.09
N ARG A 80 -14.96 4.00 -2.85
CA ARG A 80 -14.13 5.17 -2.54
C ARG A 80 -14.44 5.75 -1.15
N GLU A 81 -15.72 5.96 -0.84
CA GLU A 81 -16.16 6.56 0.43
C GLU A 81 -15.66 5.77 1.64
N GLN A 82 -15.71 4.44 1.58
CA GLN A 82 -15.18 3.59 2.64
C GLN A 82 -13.67 3.78 2.87
N VAL A 83 -12.91 4.04 1.80
CA VAL A 83 -11.48 4.32 1.90
C VAL A 83 -11.24 5.71 2.49
N MET A 84 -12.00 6.71 2.06
CA MET A 84 -11.93 8.08 2.59
C MET A 84 -12.28 8.14 4.08
N ASP A 85 -13.31 7.42 4.52
CA ASP A 85 -13.70 7.33 5.93
C ASP A 85 -12.54 6.82 6.79
N VAL A 86 -11.83 5.79 6.32
CA VAL A 86 -10.66 5.26 7.03
C VAL A 86 -9.49 6.23 7.00
N ILE A 87 -9.23 6.90 5.87
CA ILE A 87 -8.17 7.92 5.78
C ILE A 87 -8.44 9.05 6.78
N HIS A 88 -9.66 9.59 6.80
CA HIS A 88 -10.07 10.62 7.76
C HIS A 88 -9.98 10.12 9.20
N HIS A 89 -10.36 8.87 9.46
CA HIS A 89 -10.25 8.27 10.78
C HIS A 89 -8.79 8.16 11.26
N LEU A 90 -7.88 7.76 10.36
CA LEU A 90 -6.44 7.70 10.66
C LEU A 90 -5.85 9.08 10.94
N ARG A 91 -6.33 10.10 10.23
CA ARG A 91 -5.82 11.48 10.34
C ARG A 91 -6.37 12.23 11.55
N TYR A 92 -7.66 12.07 11.86
CA TYR A 92 -8.37 12.89 12.85
C TYR A 92 -8.81 12.13 14.11
N GLY A 93 -8.70 10.79 14.13
CA GLY A 93 -9.12 9.94 15.26
C GLY A 93 -10.64 9.71 15.36
N PHE A 94 -11.08 9.12 16.48
CA PHE A 94 -12.49 8.82 16.82
C PHE A 94 -13.33 10.07 17.18
N CYS A 95 -13.26 11.14 16.40
CA CYS A 95 -14.10 12.31 16.62
C CYS A 95 -14.98 12.58 15.39
N ALA A 96 -16.13 11.91 15.35
CA ALA A 96 -17.37 12.40 14.74
C ALA A 96 -18.51 12.06 15.70
#